data_AF-A0A530QUB3-F1
#
_entry.id   AF-A0A530QUB3-F1
#
_cell.length_a   1.000
_cell.length_b   1.000
_cell.length_c   1.000
_cell.angle_alpha   90.00
_cell.angle_beta   90.00
_cell.angle_gamma   90.00
#
_symmetry.space_group_name_H-M   'P 1'
#
loop_
_entity.id
_entity.type
_entity.pdbx_description
1 polymer ?
#
loop_
_entity_poly.entity_id
_entity_poly.type
_entity_poly.pdbx_seq_one_letter_code
_entity_poly.pdbx_strand_id
1 'polypeptide(L)'
;GIMPALIEHDLPAFGAAVAAIQMLIGTHFAPAQGGVFTSKRVERVAHGLNEAGAVGIGQSSWGPTGFAFAPSQDAAVSFVSAVQQTVEDSIEIKIVKGRNSGAKISSTKLDLVGS
;
A
#
# COMPACT_ATOMS: atom_id res chain seq x y z
N GLY A 1 -3.07 14.71 11.95
CA GLY A 1 -1.72 14.40 11.39
C GLY A 1 -1.43 12.93 11.59
N ILE A 2 -0.44 12.35 10.89
CA ILE A 2 -0.20 10.88 10.87
C ILE A 2 -0.04 10.30 12.28
N MET A 3 0.87 10.86 13.10
CA MET A 3 1.21 10.29 14.41
C MET A 3 0.02 10.31 15.39
N PRO A 4 -0.70 11.43 15.61
CA PRO A 4 -1.90 11.43 16.44
C PRO A 4 -2.97 10.44 15.97
N ALA A 5 -3.27 10.42 14.67
CA ALA A 5 -4.30 9.54 14.11
C ALA A 5 -3.95 8.05 14.29
N LEU A 6 -2.67 7.70 14.19
CA LEU A 6 -2.20 6.34 14.47
C LEU A 6 -2.40 5.97 15.95
N ILE A 7 -2.09 6.88 16.87
CA ILE A 7 -2.25 6.68 18.32
C ILE A 7 -3.74 6.54 18.69
N GLU A 8 -4.61 7.31 18.07
CA GLU A 8 -6.06 7.34 18.31
C GLU A 8 -6.82 6.25 17.55
N HIS A 9 -6.13 5.46 16.72
CA HIS A 9 -6.72 4.45 15.84
C HIS A 9 -7.76 5.04 14.86
N ASP A 10 -7.58 6.31 14.46
CA ASP A 10 -8.42 7.00 13.49
C ASP A 10 -7.88 6.77 12.06
N LEU A 11 -8.37 5.70 11.43
CA LEU A 11 -7.97 5.34 10.08
C LEU A 11 -8.30 6.42 9.03
N PRO A 12 -9.50 7.04 9.00
CA PRO A 12 -9.79 8.16 8.11
C PRO A 12 -8.79 9.32 8.24
N ALA A 13 -8.49 9.78 9.45
CA ALA A 13 -7.54 10.87 9.67
C ALA A 13 -6.10 10.47 9.30
N PHE A 14 -5.71 9.22 9.57
CA PHE A 14 -4.42 8.67 9.17
C PHE A 14 -4.29 8.64 7.66
N GLY A 15 -5.29 8.08 6.96
CA GLY A 15 -5.34 7.98 5.52
C GLY A 15 -5.31 9.35 4.84
N ALA A 16 -6.09 10.31 5.32
CA ALA A 16 -6.08 11.69 4.79
C ALA A 16 -4.69 12.34 4.91
N ALA A 17 -4.02 12.16 6.06
CA ALA A 17 -2.69 12.71 6.28
C ALA A 17 -1.62 12.04 5.39
N VAL A 18 -1.69 10.72 5.18
CA VAL A 18 -0.78 10.01 4.26
C VAL A 18 -1.02 10.45 2.81
N ALA A 19 -2.28 10.50 2.35
CA ALA A 19 -2.63 10.91 1.00
C ALA A 19 -2.15 12.34 0.70
N ALA A 20 -2.27 13.27 1.66
CA ALA A 20 -1.77 14.63 1.50
C ALA A 20 -0.25 14.67 1.24
N ILE A 21 0.53 13.89 1.99
CA ILE A 21 1.98 13.78 1.78
C ILE A 21 2.29 13.14 0.41
N GLN A 22 1.57 12.07 0.07
CA GLN A 22 1.74 11.37 -1.21
C GLN A 22 1.47 12.28 -2.41
N MET A 23 0.41 13.09 -2.35
CA MET A 23 0.11 14.09 -3.37
C MET A 23 1.20 15.16 -3.46
N LEU A 24 1.66 15.70 -2.33
CA LEU A 24 2.71 16.73 -2.33
C LEU A 24 4.02 16.22 -2.95
N ILE A 25 4.49 15.04 -2.51
CA ILE A 25 5.72 14.43 -3.01
C ILE A 25 5.56 14.03 -4.47
N GLY A 26 4.47 13.34 -4.82
CA GLY A 26 4.20 12.90 -6.18
C GLY A 26 4.07 14.05 -7.16
N THR A 27 3.42 15.15 -6.78
CA THR A 27 3.35 16.38 -7.60
C THR A 27 4.73 17.02 -7.77
N HIS A 28 5.53 17.11 -6.71
CA HIS A 28 6.87 17.69 -6.79
C HIS A 28 7.78 16.92 -7.76
N PHE A 29 7.74 15.58 -7.71
CA PHE A 29 8.58 14.73 -8.57
C PHE A 29 7.91 14.32 -9.89
N ALA A 30 6.67 14.76 -10.16
CA ALA A 30 5.93 14.41 -11.38
C ALA A 30 6.72 14.62 -12.68
N PRO A 31 7.50 15.72 -12.87
CA PRO A 31 8.31 15.90 -14.07
C PRO A 31 9.39 14.83 -14.27
N ALA A 32 9.91 14.24 -13.19
CA ALA A 32 10.95 13.22 -13.24
C ALA A 32 10.41 11.80 -13.36
N GLN A 33 9.22 11.52 -12.79
CA GLN A 33 8.65 10.16 -12.74
C GLN A 33 7.52 9.90 -13.74
N GLY A 34 7.02 10.94 -14.44
CA GLY A 34 5.95 10.82 -15.46
C GLY A 34 4.51 11.00 -14.95
N GLY A 35 4.33 11.52 -13.74
CA GLY A 35 3.01 11.73 -13.10
C GLY A 35 3.08 11.69 -11.57
N VAL A 36 1.96 11.82 -10.86
CA VAL A 36 1.93 11.66 -9.39
C VAL A 36 2.28 10.23 -8.96
N PHE A 37 1.93 9.26 -9.80
CA PHE A 37 2.42 7.88 -9.77
C PHE A 37 3.34 7.65 -10.98
N THR A 38 4.33 6.76 -10.84
CA THR A 38 5.17 6.37 -11.97
C THR A 38 4.42 5.44 -12.95
N SER A 39 3.46 4.68 -12.44
CA SER A 39 2.68 3.70 -13.22
C SER A 39 1.22 4.10 -13.28
N LYS A 40 0.74 4.42 -14.48
CA LYS A 40 -0.68 4.74 -14.75
C LYS A 40 -1.62 3.58 -14.43
N ARG A 41 -1.14 2.36 -14.57
CA ARG A 41 -1.90 1.14 -14.26
C ARG A 41 -2.14 1.03 -12.76
N VAL A 42 -1.09 1.30 -11.97
CA VAL A 42 -1.17 1.29 -10.50
C VAL A 42 -1.98 2.47 -9.98
N GLU A 43 -1.81 3.66 -10.57
CA GLU A 43 -2.63 4.84 -10.27
C GLU A 43 -4.13 4.52 -10.41
N ARG A 44 -4.54 3.90 -11.53
CA ARG A 44 -5.92 3.51 -11.78
C ARG A 44 -6.46 2.56 -10.72
N VAL A 45 -5.71 1.51 -10.38
CA VAL A 45 -6.11 0.54 -9.34
C VAL A 45 -6.19 1.21 -7.96
N ALA A 46 -5.23 2.07 -7.60
CA ALA A 46 -5.23 2.79 -6.34
C ALA A 46 -6.46 3.70 -6.22
N HIS A 47 -6.81 4.45 -7.27
CA HIS A 47 -8.02 5.26 -7.29
C HIS A 47 -9.29 4.41 -7.19
N GLY A 48 -9.37 3.27 -7.88
CA GLY A 48 -10.50 2.35 -7.74
C GLY A 48 -10.64 1.79 -6.31
N LEU A 49 -9.53 1.50 -5.64
CA LEU A 49 -9.56 1.07 -4.23
C LEU A 49 -10.08 2.19 -3.32
N ASN A 50 -9.68 3.44 -3.59
CA ASN A 50 -10.17 4.61 -2.86
C ASN A 50 -11.68 4.84 -3.06
N GLU A 51 -12.16 4.69 -4.30
CA GLU A 51 -13.59 4.76 -4.63
C GLU A 51 -14.39 3.64 -3.95
N ALA A 52 -13.79 2.46 -3.76
CA ALA A 52 -14.40 1.34 -3.04
C ALA A 52 -14.43 1.54 -1.51
N GLY A 53 -13.71 2.53 -0.97
CA GLY A 53 -13.71 2.86 0.47
C GLY A 53 -12.35 2.69 1.17
N ALA A 54 -11.29 2.31 0.44
CA ALA A 54 -9.93 2.38 0.99
C ALA A 54 -9.51 3.85 1.20
N VAL A 55 -8.55 4.07 2.10
CA VAL A 55 -8.03 5.42 2.37
C VAL A 55 -6.52 5.48 2.22
N GLY A 56 -5.97 6.68 2.10
CA GLY A 56 -4.52 6.91 2.15
C GLY A 56 -3.75 6.31 1.00
N ILE A 57 -4.31 6.38 -0.21
CA ILE A 57 -3.65 5.86 -1.41
C ILE A 57 -2.30 6.56 -1.65
N GLY A 58 -1.34 5.79 -2.17
CA GLY A 58 -0.01 6.30 -2.46
C GLY A 58 0.86 5.31 -3.19
N GLN A 59 2.11 5.71 -3.40
CA GLN A 59 3.18 4.90 -3.99
C GLN A 59 4.31 4.73 -2.98
N SER A 60 4.91 3.54 -2.94
CA SER A 60 6.16 3.33 -2.21
C SER A 60 7.35 3.68 -3.09
N SER A 61 8.27 4.48 -2.57
CA SER A 61 9.53 4.83 -3.24
C SER A 61 9.29 5.41 -4.65
N TRP A 62 10.13 5.05 -5.63
CA TRP A 62 9.97 5.42 -7.04
C TRP A 62 8.94 4.54 -7.77
N GLY A 63 8.19 3.69 -7.07
CA GLY A 63 7.22 2.78 -7.65
C GLY A 63 7.85 1.53 -8.30
N PRO A 64 7.05 0.71 -9.01
CA PRO A 64 5.63 0.94 -9.32
C PRO A 64 4.68 0.55 -8.18
N THR A 65 5.15 0.05 -7.04
CA THR A 65 4.26 -0.44 -5.97
C THR A 65 3.38 0.67 -5.38
N GLY A 66 2.07 0.52 -5.54
CA GLY A 66 1.05 1.33 -4.88
C GLY A 66 0.55 0.69 -3.59
N PHE A 67 -0.07 1.48 -2.72
CA PHE A 67 -0.72 1.00 -1.51
C PHE A 67 -2.00 1.78 -1.20
N ALA A 68 -2.86 1.19 -0.39
CA ALA A 68 -4.06 1.77 0.20
C ALA A 68 -4.34 1.07 1.54
N PHE A 69 -5.09 1.71 2.44
CA PHE A 69 -5.44 1.14 3.74
C PHE A 69 -6.92 0.77 3.82
N ALA A 70 -7.20 -0.35 4.47
CA ALA A 70 -8.54 -0.83 4.76
C ALA A 70 -8.72 -1.05 6.27
N PRO A 71 -9.94 -0.89 6.82
CA PRO A 71 -10.20 -1.02 8.26
C PRO A 71 -10.15 -2.48 8.75
N SER A 72 -10.28 -3.46 7.85
CA SER A 72 -10.27 -4.88 8.19
C SER A 72 -9.88 -5.74 6.99
N GLN A 73 -9.61 -7.03 7.24
CA GLN A 73 -9.38 -8.02 6.20
C GLN A 73 -10.60 -8.14 5.27
N ASP A 74 -11.82 -8.16 5.81
CA ASP A 74 -13.05 -8.30 5.02
C ASP A 74 -13.29 -7.08 4.13
N ALA A 75 -13.05 -5.87 4.66
CA ALA A 75 -13.10 -4.65 3.87
C ALA A 75 -12.05 -4.67 2.76
N ALA A 76 -10.82 -5.10 3.05
CA ALA A 76 -9.78 -5.23 2.03
C ALA A 76 -10.18 -6.19 0.91
N VAL A 77 -10.74 -7.36 1.25
CA VAL A 77 -11.26 -8.32 0.26
C VAL A 77 -12.38 -7.70 -0.58
N SER A 78 -13.31 -6.98 0.05
CA SER A 78 -14.40 -6.30 -0.65
C SER A 78 -13.89 -5.23 -1.62
N PHE A 79 -12.92 -4.41 -1.22
CA PHE A 79 -12.35 -3.37 -2.06
C PHE A 79 -11.56 -3.95 -3.24
N VAL A 80 -10.78 -5.02 -3.00
CA VAL A 80 -10.06 -5.74 -4.06
C VAL A 80 -11.06 -6.35 -5.05
N SER A 81 -12.14 -6.95 -4.57
CA SER A 81 -13.20 -7.47 -5.43
C SER A 81 -13.86 -6.38 -6.28
N ALA A 82 -14.01 -5.17 -5.76
CA ALA A 82 -14.62 -4.05 -6.49
C ALA A 82 -13.76 -3.58 -7.67
N VAL A 83 -12.43 -3.66 -7.56
CA VAL A 83 -11.51 -3.24 -8.63
C VAL A 83 -11.11 -4.37 -9.58
N GLN A 84 -11.44 -5.64 -9.27
CA GLN A 84 -10.93 -6.82 -9.96
C GLN A 84 -11.05 -6.77 -11.49
N GLN A 85 -12.14 -6.21 -12.03
CA GLN A 85 -12.36 -6.08 -13.48
C GLN A 85 -11.47 -5.04 -14.17
N THR A 86 -10.86 -4.15 -13.39
CA THR A 86 -9.94 -3.09 -13.86
C THR A 86 -8.47 -3.47 -13.69
N VAL A 87 -8.20 -4.55 -12.96
CA VAL A 87 -6.84 -5.05 -12.69
C VAL A 87 -6.37 -5.82 -13.91
N GLU A 88 -5.39 -5.25 -14.60
CA GLU A 88 -4.69 -5.89 -15.71
C GLU A 88 -3.71 -6.98 -15.21
N ASP A 89 -3.45 -8.02 -16.02
CA ASP A 89 -2.64 -9.21 -15.65
C ASP A 89 -1.24 -8.92 -15.08
N SER A 90 -0.64 -7.78 -15.44
CA SER A 90 0.67 -7.37 -14.91
C SER A 90 0.58 -6.53 -13.63
N ILE A 91 -0.53 -6.62 -12.88
CA ILE A 91 -0.65 -6.11 -11.51
C ILE A 91 -0.97 -7.27 -10.57
N GLU A 92 -0.16 -7.41 -9.52
CA GLU A 92 -0.43 -8.28 -8.39
C GLU A 92 -0.93 -7.45 -7.22
N ILE A 93 -2.06 -7.85 -6.61
CA ILE A 93 -2.57 -7.22 -5.39
C ILE A 93 -2.37 -8.19 -4.21
N LYS A 94 -1.76 -7.68 -3.13
CA LYS A 94 -1.55 -8.41 -1.88
C LYS A 94 -2.22 -7.68 -0.72
N ILE A 95 -3.08 -8.39 0.02
CA ILE A 95 -3.62 -7.91 1.30
C ILE A 95 -2.64 -8.32 2.40
N VAL A 96 -2.10 -7.33 3.11
CA VAL A 96 -1.10 -7.53 4.16
C VAL A 96 -1.46 -6.70 5.39
N LYS A 97 -0.83 -7.01 6.54
CA LYS A 97 -0.96 -6.23 7.78
C LYS A 97 0.38 -5.67 8.22
N GLY A 98 0.35 -4.56 8.95
CA GLY A 98 1.53 -4.02 9.61
C GLY A 98 2.20 -5.06 10.51
N ARG A 99 3.52 -5.20 10.40
CA ARG A 99 4.31 -6.06 11.27
C ARG A 99 4.77 -5.27 12.49
N ASN A 100 4.05 -5.39 13.60
CA ASN A 100 4.37 -4.71 14.86
C ASN A 100 5.49 -5.42 15.67
N SER A 101 6.45 -6.03 14.97
CA SER A 101 7.62 -6.68 15.56
C SER A 101 8.82 -6.52 14.63
N GLY A 102 10.02 -6.42 15.23
CA GLY A 102 11.26 -6.36 14.48
C GLY A 102 11.62 -7.68 13.77
N ALA A 103 12.80 -7.71 13.16
CA ALA A 103 13.35 -8.92 12.56
C ALA A 103 13.51 -10.03 13.61
N LYS A 104 13.20 -11.28 13.24
CA LYS A 104 13.48 -12.46 14.06
C LYS A 104 14.71 -13.15 13.47
N ILE A 105 15.74 -13.31 14.29
CA ILE A 105 16.97 -14.00 13.91
C ILE A 105 16.87 -15.45 14.40
N SER A 106 17.06 -16.42 13.51
CA SER A 106 17.10 -17.85 13.83
C SER A 106 18.26 -18.51 13.09
N SER A 107 19.00 -19.38 13.77
CA SER A 107 20.03 -20.22 13.16
C SER A 107 19.44 -21.59 12.79
N THR A 108 19.59 -22.00 11.53
CA THR A 108 19.31 -23.39 11.12
C THR A 108 20.64 -24.12 10.99
N LYS A 109 20.87 -25.19 11.74
CA LYS A 109 21.96 -26.12 11.42
C LYS A 109 21.57 -26.84 10.13
N LEU A 110 22.38 -26.73 9.07
CA LEU A 110 22.32 -27.74 8.03
C LEU A 110 22.86 -29.02 8.65
N ASP A 111 21.98 -30.01 8.83
CA ASP A 111 22.40 -31.38 9.10
C ASP A 111 23.05 -31.93 7.81
N LEU A 112 24.30 -31.53 7.58
CA LEU A 112 25.20 -32.25 6.69
C LEU A 112 25.52 -33.58 7.38
N VAL A 113 24.65 -34.56 7.17
CA VAL A 113 24.94 -35.96 7.50
C VAL A 113 26.10 -36.38 6.58
N GLY A 114 27.30 -36.32 7.13
CA GLY A 114 28.49 -36.90 6.53
C GLY A 114 28.55 -38.38 6.88
N SER A 115 28.41 -39.19 5.82
CA SER A 115 28.92 -40.56 5.62
C SER A 115 28.39 -41.70 6.50
#